data_AF-A0A840SGB8-F1
#
_entry.id   AF-A0A840SGB8-F1
#
_cell.length_a   1.000
_cell.length_b   1.000
_cell.length_c   1.000
_cell.angle_alpha   90.00
_cell.angle_beta   90.00
_cell.angle_gamma   90.00
#
_symmetry.space_group_name_H-M   'P 1'
#
loop_
_entity.id
_entity.type
_entity.pdbx_description
1 polymer ?
#
loop_
_entity_poly.entity_id
_entity_poly.type
_entity_poly.pdbx_seq_one_letter_code
_entity_poly.pdbx_strand_id
1 'polypeptide(L)'
;MSDNDVNSTIKEICSLLAEIKDETLIFDFFGCLFTKAELKDFSNRWNLVKELDAGTTQREIAKKFSMSLCNITRGSREMKKEDSAFTKVLSILKNREKADQ
;
A
#
# COMPACT_ATOMS: atom_id res chain seq x y z
N MET A 1 -3.71 15.44 20.24
CA MET A 1 -2.96 15.77 19.01
C MET A 1 -3.96 16.34 18.03
N SER A 2 -3.68 17.50 17.44
CA SER A 2 -4.54 18.09 16.42
C SER A 2 -4.34 17.36 15.09
N ASP A 3 -5.32 17.40 14.18
CA ASP A 3 -5.21 16.77 12.85
C ASP A 3 -4.03 17.33 12.03
N ASN A 4 -3.59 18.56 12.32
CA ASN A 4 -2.41 19.17 11.71
C ASN A 4 -1.10 18.50 12.15
N ASP A 5 -1.02 18.05 13.40
CA ASP A 5 0.21 17.44 13.95
C ASP A 5 0.45 16.07 13.31
N VAL A 6 -0.60 15.27 13.15
CA VAL A 6 -0.51 13.93 12.54
C VAL A 6 -0.03 14.03 11.09
N ASN A 7 -0.58 14.96 10.32
CA ASN A 7 -0.16 15.17 8.93
C ASN A 7 1.31 15.60 8.82
N SER A 8 1.81 16.39 9.79
CA SER A 8 3.22 16.79 9.83
C SER A 8 4.14 15.60 10.08
N THR A 9 3.83 14.78 11.09
CA THR A 9 4.63 13.59 11.43
C THR A 9 4.64 12.58 10.27
N ILE A 10 3.50 12.36 9.60
CA ILE A 10 3.46 11.44 8.45
C ILE A 10 4.30 11.98 7.29
N LYS A 11 4.27 13.28 7.01
CA LYS A 11 5.11 13.89 5.97
C LYS A 11 6.60 13.76 6.27
N GLU A 12 6.98 13.94 7.53
CA GLU A 12 8.36 13.74 7.99
C GLU A 12 8.83 12.31 7.70
N ILE A 13 8.04 11.31 8.10
CA ILE A 13 8.34 9.89 7.82
C ILE A 13 8.46 9.65 6.31
N CYS A 14 7.53 10.18 5.50
CA CYS A 14 7.59 10.04 4.04
C CYS A 14 8.86 10.65 3.43
N SER A 15 9.31 11.81 3.94
CA SER A 15 10.53 12.47 3.46
C SER A 15 11.76 11.61 3.76
N LEU A 16 11.87 11.10 4.98
CA LEU A 16 12.99 10.23 5.39
C LEU A 16 13.02 8.95 4.54
N LEU A 17 11.88 8.31 4.33
CA LEU A 17 11.80 7.11 3.49
C LEU A 17 12.19 7.36 2.03
N ALA A 18 11.92 8.55 1.49
CA ALA A 18 12.26 8.90 0.11
C ALA A 18 13.76 9.09 -0.13
N GLU A 19 14.54 9.37 0.92
CA GLU A 19 16.00 9.53 0.86
C GLU A 19 16.75 8.19 0.94
N ILE A 20 16.11 7.16 1.49
CA ILE A 20 16.71 5.85 1.71
C ILE A 20 16.70 5.04 0.40
N LYS A 21 17.89 4.59 -0.04
CA LYS A 21 18.08 3.71 -1.21
C LYS A 21 18.37 2.25 -0.83
N ASP A 22 18.04 1.86 0.39
CA ASP A 22 18.24 0.52 0.95
C ASP A 22 16.90 -0.10 1.36
N GLU A 23 16.48 -1.12 0.62
CA GLU A 23 15.25 -1.85 0.89
C GLU A 23 15.29 -2.60 2.24
N THR A 24 16.44 -3.11 2.64
CA THR A 24 16.61 -3.87 3.89
C THR A 24 16.38 -2.97 5.09
N LEU A 25 16.96 -1.77 5.07
CA LEU A 25 16.77 -0.77 6.12
C LEU A 25 15.29 -0.36 6.26
N ILE A 26 14.59 -0.17 5.14
CA ILE A 26 13.15 0.18 5.16
C ILE A 26 12.32 -0.99 5.73
N PHE A 27 12.65 -2.22 5.34
CA PHE A 27 11.99 -3.42 5.85
C PHE A 27 12.15 -3.56 7.37
N ASP A 28 13.37 -3.41 7.89
CA ASP A 28 13.65 -3.49 9.32
C ASP A 28 13.00 -2.33 10.09
N PHE A 29 12.99 -1.12 9.52
CA PHE A 29 12.29 0.03 10.09
C PHE A 29 10.80 -0.23 10.29
N PHE A 30 10.12 -0.81 9.30
CA PHE A 30 8.72 -1.21 9.45
C PHE A 30 8.54 -2.35 10.46
N GLY A 31 9.51 -3.26 10.58
CA GLY A 31 9.55 -4.30 11.61
C GLY A 31 9.62 -3.74 13.04
N CYS A 32 10.25 -2.58 13.22
CA CYS A 32 10.32 -1.88 14.50
C CYS A 32 9.06 -1.03 14.78
N LEU A 33 8.46 -0.44 13.74
CA LEU A 33 7.32 0.49 13.87
C LEU A 33 5.99 -0.23 14.07
N PHE A 34 5.82 -1.40 13.45
CA PHE A 34 4.56 -2.13 13.40
C PHE A 34 4.64 -3.49 14.11
N THR A 35 3.52 -3.92 14.67
CA THR A 35 3.34 -5.29 15.11
C THR A 35 3.24 -6.25 13.91
N LYS A 36 3.47 -7.54 14.15
CA LYS A 36 3.29 -8.58 13.11
C LYS A 36 1.89 -8.59 12.50
N ALA A 37 0.86 -8.28 13.29
CA ALA A 37 -0.52 -8.20 12.82
C ALA A 37 -0.71 -7.00 11.88
N GLU A 38 -0.20 -5.83 12.26
CA GLU A 38 -0.26 -4.62 11.43
C GLU A 38 0.53 -4.77 10.13
N LEU A 39 1.71 -5.39 10.16
CA LEU A 39 2.48 -5.71 8.94
C LEU A 39 1.70 -6.64 8.00
N LYS A 40 1.04 -7.67 8.56
CA LYS A 40 0.20 -8.58 7.78
C LYS A 40 -0.95 -7.82 7.13
N ASP A 41 -1.62 -6.95 7.87
CA ASP A 41 -2.71 -6.14 7.34
C ASP A 41 -2.24 -5.13 6.30
N PHE A 42 -1.09 -4.50 6.52
CA PHE A 42 -0.44 -3.60 5.56
C PHE A 42 -0.11 -4.31 4.24
N SER A 43 0.50 -5.51 4.33
CA SER A 43 0.80 -6.35 3.17
C SER A 43 -0.48 -6.81 2.43
N ASN A 44 -1.52 -7.21 3.16
CA ASN A 44 -2.80 -7.60 2.58
C ASN A 44 -3.47 -6.45 1.82
N ARG A 45 -3.36 -5.22 2.32
CA ARG A 45 -3.86 -4.03 1.60
C ARG A 45 -3.12 -3.78 0.30
N TRP A 46 -1.80 -4.01 0.25
CA TRP A 46 -1.06 -3.93 -1.01
C TRP A 46 -1.46 -5.04 -1.99
N ASN A 47 -1.64 -6.28 -1.51
CA ASN A 47 -2.10 -7.38 -2.35
C ASN A 47 -3.52 -7.14 -2.89
N LEU A 48 -4.42 -6.56 -2.09
CA LEU A 48 -5.72 -6.10 -2.54
C LEU A 48 -5.60 -5.15 -3.73
N VAL A 49 -4.72 -4.15 -3.64
CA VAL A 49 -4.51 -3.15 -4.70
C VAL A 49 -4.04 -3.81 -6.00
N LYS A 50 -3.12 -4.77 -5.91
CA LYS A 50 -2.68 -5.56 -7.08
C LYS A 50 -3.83 -6.37 -7.72
N GLU A 51 -4.68 -6.99 -6.91
CA GLU A 51 -5.78 -7.83 -7.43
C GLU A 51 -6.89 -6.99 -8.05
N LEU A 52 -7.15 -5.80 -7.48
CA LEU A 52 -8.05 -4.81 -8.06
C LEU A 52 -7.52 -4.30 -9.41
N ASP A 53 -6.23 -4.03 -9.53
CA ASP A 53 -5.58 -3.64 -10.80
C ASP A 53 -5.61 -4.78 -11.83
N ALA A 54 -5.48 -6.03 -11.39
CA ALA A 54 -5.63 -7.22 -12.23
C ALA A 54 -7.09 -7.50 -12.67
N GLY A 55 -8.07 -6.71 -12.23
CA GLY A 55 -9.48 -6.87 -12.60
C GLY A 55 -10.21 -7.96 -11.81
N THR A 56 -9.64 -8.45 -10.71
CA THR A 56 -10.25 -9.48 -9.86
C THR A 56 -11.53 -8.96 -9.20
N THR A 57 -12.58 -9.79 -9.11
CA THR A 57 -13.85 -9.33 -8.54
C THR A 57 -13.74 -9.14 -7.02
N GLN A 58 -14.49 -8.17 -6.48
CA GLN A 58 -14.50 -7.90 -5.02
C GLN A 58 -14.88 -9.14 -4.19
N ARG A 59 -15.72 -10.02 -4.74
CA ARG A 59 -16.13 -11.28 -4.10
C ARG A 59 -14.97 -12.28 -3.99
N GLU A 60 -14.12 -12.38 -5.00
CA GLU A 60 -12.94 -13.25 -4.99
C GLU A 60 -11.87 -12.71 -4.06
N ILE A 61 -11.66 -11.39 -4.08
CA ILE A 61 -10.77 -10.69 -3.18
C ILE A 61 -11.18 -10.92 -1.71
N ALA A 62 -12.47 -10.80 -1.38
CA ALA A 62 -12.96 -11.03 -0.02
C ALA A 62 -12.67 -12.45 0.47
N LYS A 63 -12.80 -13.45 -0.41
CA LYS A 63 -12.46 -14.85 -0.11
C LYS A 63 -10.96 -15.07 0.06
N LYS A 64 -10.12 -14.37 -0.71
CA LYS A 64 -8.66 -14.56 -0.74
C LYS A 64 -7.94 -13.89 0.43
N PHE A 65 -8.41 -12.71 0.87
CA PHE A 65 -7.73 -11.93 1.91
C PHE A 65 -8.44 -11.92 3.26
N SER A 66 -9.58 -12.60 3.40
CA SER A 66 -10.41 -12.59 4.62
C SER A 66 -10.71 -11.17 5.13
N MET A 67 -10.83 -10.22 4.21
CA MET A 67 -11.11 -8.81 4.53
C MET A 67 -12.58 -8.49 4.33
N SER A 68 -13.08 -7.54 5.12
CA SER A 68 -14.45 -7.05 4.96
C SER A 68 -14.65 -6.32 3.63
N LEU A 69 -15.85 -6.45 3.05
CA LEU A 69 -16.24 -5.78 1.81
C LEU A 69 -16.14 -4.25 1.90
N CYS A 70 -16.25 -3.69 3.12
CA CYS A 70 -16.08 -2.26 3.40
C CYS A 70 -14.64 -1.79 3.12
N ASN A 71 -13.64 -2.57 3.52
CA ASN A 71 -12.23 -2.26 3.27
C ASN A 71 -11.91 -2.29 1.76
N ILE A 72 -12.54 -3.21 1.03
CA ILE A 72 -12.37 -3.40 -0.42
C ILE A 72 -13.03 -2.25 -1.20
N THR A 73 -14.25 -1.87 -0.82
CA THR A 73 -15.00 -0.81 -1.52
C THR A 73 -14.36 0.57 -1.37
N ARG A 74 -13.74 0.87 -0.21
CA ARG A 74 -12.92 2.09 -0.05
C ARG A 74 -11.67 2.06 -0.93
N GLY A 75 -10.91 0.96 -0.94
CA GLY A 75 -9.73 0.80 -1.81
C GLY A 75 -10.08 0.91 -3.30
N SER A 76 -11.17 0.27 -3.72
CA SER A 76 -11.66 0.32 -5.11
C SER A 76 -12.09 1.73 -5.54
N ARG A 77 -12.65 2.54 -4.64
CA ARG A 77 -12.95 3.96 -4.92
C ARG A 77 -11.70 4.80 -5.07
N GLU A 78 -10.69 4.60 -4.21
CA GLU A 78 -9.42 5.33 -4.31
C GLU A 78 -8.64 5.00 -5.59
N MET A 79 -8.74 3.77 -6.10
CA MET A 79 -8.11 3.38 -7.37
C MET A 79 -8.81 3.95 -8.62
N LYS A 80 -10.11 4.26 -8.53
CA LYS A 80 -10.88 4.85 -9.64
C LYS A 80 -10.65 6.36 -9.81
N LYS A 81 -9.92 7.00 -8.90
CA LYS A 81 -9.58 8.42 -9.01
C LYS A 81 -8.50 8.60 -10.09
N GLU A 82 -8.73 9.54 -11.00
CA GLU A 82 -7.64 10.12 -11.78
C GLU A 82 -6.58 10.62 -10.80
N ASP A 83 -5.33 10.19 -11.00
CA ASP A 83 -4.18 10.49 -10.13
C ASP A 83 -4.05 9.70 -8.81
N SER A 84 -4.70 8.53 -8.70
CA SER A 84 -4.52 7.66 -7.53
C SER A 84 -3.04 7.32 -7.29
N ALA A 85 -2.57 7.56 -6.06
CA ALA A 85 -1.23 7.14 -5.63
C ALA A 85 -1.02 5.63 -5.83
N PHE A 86 -2.07 4.82 -5.68
CA PHE A 86 -2.00 3.38 -5.95
C PHE A 86 -1.62 3.09 -7.41
N THR A 87 -2.26 3.75 -8.37
CA THR A 87 -1.97 3.57 -9.80
C THR A 87 -0.54 3.98 -10.14
N LYS A 88 -0.03 5.07 -9.53
CA LYS A 88 1.36 5.52 -9.72
C LYS A 88 2.39 4.52 -9.17
N VAL A 89 2.16 3.98 -7.98
CA VAL A 89 3.10 3.00 -7.39
C VAL A 89 3.03 1.66 -8.15
N LEU A 90 1.84 1.24 -8.59
CA LEU A 90 1.68 0.06 -9.43
C LEU A 90 2.38 0.19 -10.78
N SER A 91 2.37 1.36 -11.41
CA SER A 91 3.10 1.55 -12.67
C SER A 91 4.61 1.43 -12.49
N ILE A 92 5.15 1.93 -11.36
CA ILE A 92 6.56 1.72 -11.00
C ILE A 92 6.86 0.22 -10.85
N LEU A 93 6.01 -0.54 -10.17
CA LEU A 93 6.16 -1.99 -10.02
C LEU A 93 6.17 -2.69 -11.39
N LYS A 94 5.17 -2.42 -12.24
CA LYS A 94 5.07 -3.00 -13.60
C LYS A 94 6.28 -2.65 -14.47
N ASN A 95 6.87 -1.47 -14.30
CA ASN A 95 8.06 -1.07 -15.03
C ASN A 95 9.32 -1.82 -14.55
N ARG A 96 9.43 -2.12 -13.25
CA ARG A 96 10.51 -2.98 -12.72
C ARG A 96 10.42 -4.40 -13.28
N GLU A 97 9.24 -5.00 -13.24
CA GLU A 97 9.01 -6.37 -13.74
C GLU A 97 9.34 -6.54 -15.23
N LYS A 98 9.21 -5.46 -16.03
CA LYS A 98 9.60 -5.44 -17.46
C LYS A 98 11.10 -5.22 -17.69
N ALA A 99 11.81 -4.61 -16.75
CA ALA A 99 13.24 -4.38 -16.86
C ALA A 99 14.06 -5.63 -16.51
N ASP A 100 13.46 -6.55 -15.76
CA ASP A 100 14.05 -7.83 -15.35
C ASP A 100 13.70 -8.99 -16.32
N GLN A 101 12.96 -8.72 -17.41
CA GLN A 101 12.61 -9.67 -18.49
C GLN A 101 13.41 -9.39 -19.77
#